data_AF-A0A3S2I5D8-F1
#
_entry.id   AF-A0A3S2I5D8-F1
#
_cell.length_a   1.000
_cell.length_b   1.000
_cell.length_c   1.000
_cell.angle_alpha   90.00
_cell.angle_beta   90.00
_cell.angle_gamma   90.00
#
_symmetry.space_group_name_H-M   'P 1'
#
loop_
_entity.id
_entity.type
_entity.pdbx_description
1 polymer ?
#
loop_
_entity_poly.entity_id
_entity_poly.type
_entity_poly.pdbx_seq_one_letter_code
_entity_poly.pdbx_strand_id
1 'polypeptide(L)'
;MIGATSLQASPAAAQSTLFKSRLTESAAVGGSTSVPYGWIDFCHRRPKECKVPALPAANIKLTAQNLRILKRINQKANNAIKPVSNFDHWGTMADHWDYPVDGKGDCKIYALYKRKLLLEAGFPRQALLMTVVRDLDNEGHTILTVKTDKGDLVLDNLVNEIRPWNATGYYFVKRQSQQNPNTWVSINQRGGTSKRLSPS
;
A
#
# COMPACT_ATOMS: atom_id res chain seq x y z
N MET A 1 -6.63 69.63 -14.20
CA MET A 1 -6.38 68.23 -14.61
C MET A 1 -4.89 68.07 -14.84
N ILE A 2 -4.23 67.15 -14.12
CA ILE A 2 -3.07 66.32 -14.52
C ILE A 2 -2.85 65.38 -13.31
N GLY A 3 -3.10 64.08 -13.52
CA GLY A 3 -3.06 63.05 -12.47
C GLY A 3 -1.69 62.40 -12.34
N ALA A 4 -1.26 62.15 -11.10
CA ALA A 4 -0.08 61.37 -10.78
C ALA A 4 -0.42 59.87 -10.83
N THR A 5 0.27 59.12 -11.69
CA THR A 5 0.15 57.66 -11.81
C THR A 5 1.20 56.99 -10.96
N SER A 6 0.75 56.30 -9.90
CA SER A 6 1.60 55.46 -9.05
C SER A 6 1.75 54.07 -9.68
N LEU A 7 2.96 53.70 -10.09
CA LEU A 7 3.29 52.34 -10.51
C LEU A 7 3.51 51.46 -9.27
N GLN A 8 2.56 50.58 -8.96
CA GLN A 8 2.74 49.50 -7.99
C GLN A 8 3.36 48.29 -8.70
N ALA A 9 4.55 47.88 -8.28
CA ALA A 9 5.15 46.61 -8.69
C ALA A 9 4.51 45.47 -7.89
N SER A 10 3.93 44.49 -8.58
CA SER A 10 3.39 43.28 -7.96
C SER A 10 4.51 42.26 -7.67
N PRO A 11 4.56 41.63 -6.48
CA PRO A 11 5.45 40.50 -6.22
C PRO A 11 4.72 39.21 -6.61
N ALA A 12 4.90 38.73 -7.83
CA ALA A 12 4.29 37.48 -8.29
C ALA A 12 5.31 36.56 -8.95
N ALA A 13 6.22 35.98 -8.15
CA ALA A 13 7.00 34.80 -8.57
C ALA A 13 7.72 34.12 -7.39
N ALA A 14 6.99 33.47 -6.48
CA ALA A 14 7.63 32.62 -5.46
C ALA A 14 6.78 31.41 -5.00
N GLN A 15 5.90 30.87 -5.84
CA GLN A 15 5.01 29.76 -5.43
C GLN A 15 5.16 28.46 -6.24
N SER A 16 6.14 28.33 -7.15
CA SER A 16 6.20 27.16 -8.05
C SER A 16 7.14 26.03 -7.63
N THR A 17 7.88 26.13 -6.53
CA THR A 17 8.86 25.11 -6.13
C THR A 17 8.34 24.05 -5.16
N LEU A 18 7.25 24.32 -4.42
CA LEU A 18 6.73 23.40 -3.38
C LEU A 18 5.91 22.22 -3.93
N PHE A 19 5.37 22.31 -5.15
CA PHE A 19 4.46 21.29 -5.68
C PHE A 19 5.14 20.12 -6.41
N LYS A 20 6.44 20.22 -6.73
CA LYS A 20 7.17 19.18 -7.49
C LYS A 20 7.76 18.04 -6.64
N SER A 21 7.70 18.11 -5.30
CA SER A 21 8.41 17.17 -4.42
C SER A 21 7.58 16.00 -3.86
N ARG A 22 6.27 15.91 -4.15
CA ARG A 22 5.42 14.88 -3.50
C ARG A 22 5.45 13.51 -4.16
N LEU A 23 5.90 13.37 -5.41
CA LEU A 23 5.80 12.09 -6.13
C LEU A 23 6.93 11.09 -5.82
N THR A 24 7.91 11.46 -5.01
CA THR A 24 9.10 10.63 -4.71
C THR A 24 9.20 10.17 -3.26
N GLU A 25 8.23 10.52 -2.41
CA GLU A 25 8.34 10.29 -0.98
C GLU A 25 7.73 8.93 -0.61
N SER A 26 8.51 8.08 0.08
CA SER A 26 7.99 6.89 0.74
C SER A 26 7.34 7.28 2.07
N ALA A 27 6.42 6.46 2.57
CA ALA A 27 5.88 6.70 3.92
C ALA A 27 7.01 6.61 4.96
N ALA A 28 7.12 7.65 5.79
CA ALA A 28 8.06 7.63 6.91
C ALA A 28 7.68 6.49 7.87
N VAL A 29 8.68 5.84 8.45
CA VAL A 29 8.49 4.76 9.43
C VAL A 29 8.97 5.20 10.80
N GLY A 30 8.20 4.85 11.82
CA GLY A 30 8.62 4.93 13.21
C GLY A 30 9.30 3.65 13.68
N GLY A 31 9.30 3.45 14.99
CA GLY A 31 9.86 2.26 15.62
C GLY A 31 9.05 0.99 15.38
N SER A 32 9.56 -0.12 15.94
CA SER A 32 8.87 -1.40 15.97
C SER A 32 7.49 -1.30 16.64
N THR A 33 6.53 -2.07 16.14
CA THR A 33 5.16 -2.10 16.66
C THR A 33 4.62 -3.54 16.70
N SER A 34 3.42 -3.71 17.25
CA SER A 34 2.77 -5.01 17.37
C SER A 34 2.47 -5.64 16.01
N VAL A 35 2.80 -6.92 15.90
CA VAL A 35 2.46 -7.76 14.75
C VAL A 35 0.96 -8.04 14.75
N PRO A 36 0.24 -7.92 13.62
CA PRO A 36 -1.17 -8.31 13.54
C PRO A 36 -1.35 -9.79 13.92
N TYR A 37 -2.35 -10.10 14.76
CA TYR A 37 -2.65 -11.47 15.18
C TYR A 37 -2.81 -12.41 13.98
N GLY A 38 -3.54 -11.98 12.94
CA GLY A 38 -3.72 -12.78 11.74
C GLY A 38 -2.42 -13.15 11.03
N TRP A 39 -1.38 -12.30 11.06
CA TRP A 39 -0.05 -12.66 10.54
C TRP A 39 0.62 -13.74 11.41
N ILE A 40 0.53 -13.63 12.74
CA ILE A 40 1.08 -14.63 13.67
C ILE A 40 0.44 -16.00 13.43
N ASP A 41 -0.89 -16.06 13.38
CA ASP A 41 -1.65 -17.28 13.13
C ASP A 41 -1.37 -17.87 11.74
N PHE A 42 -1.31 -17.02 10.71
CA PHE A 42 -0.91 -17.43 9.36
C PHE A 42 0.48 -18.05 9.34
N CYS A 43 1.46 -17.45 10.03
CA CYS A 43 2.81 -18.00 10.13
C CYS A 43 2.86 -19.32 10.90
N HIS A 44 2.00 -19.51 11.89
CA HIS A 44 1.89 -20.78 12.61
C HIS A 44 1.38 -21.89 11.68
N ARG A 45 0.31 -21.62 10.90
CA ARG A 45 -0.27 -22.57 9.94
C ARG A 45 0.57 -22.75 8.67
N ARG A 46 1.33 -21.72 8.26
CA ARG A 46 2.17 -21.69 7.05
C ARG A 46 3.60 -21.22 7.37
N PRO A 47 4.41 -22.03 8.07
CA PRO A 47 5.73 -21.60 8.54
C PRO A 47 6.70 -21.20 7.43
N LYS A 48 6.55 -21.74 6.21
CA LYS A 48 7.40 -21.41 5.06
C LYS A 48 7.28 -19.94 4.61
N GLU A 49 6.16 -19.28 4.90
CA GLU A 49 5.93 -17.87 4.53
C GLU A 49 6.72 -16.90 5.41
N CYS A 50 7.12 -17.35 6.60
CA CYS A 50 7.61 -16.51 7.67
C CYS A 50 8.99 -16.93 8.20
N LYS A 51 9.35 -18.21 8.07
CA LYS A 51 10.69 -18.72 8.39
C LYS A 51 11.65 -18.46 7.23
N VAL A 52 11.90 -17.17 6.97
CA VAL A 52 12.82 -16.69 5.95
C VAL A 52 13.96 -15.90 6.60
N PRO A 53 15.19 -15.96 6.05
CA PRO A 53 16.32 -15.20 6.60
C PRO A 53 16.04 -13.70 6.46
N ALA A 54 16.55 -12.88 7.39
CA ALA A 54 16.55 -11.43 7.20
C ALA A 54 17.42 -11.08 5.96
N LEU A 55 16.99 -10.08 5.20
CA LEU A 55 17.70 -9.60 4.01
C LEU A 55 17.86 -8.08 4.08
N PRO A 56 18.87 -7.48 3.43
CA PRO A 56 18.95 -6.03 3.29
C PRO A 56 17.68 -5.46 2.64
N ALA A 57 17.28 -4.25 3.02
CA ALA A 57 16.15 -3.57 2.37
C ALA A 57 16.40 -3.43 0.87
N ALA A 58 15.36 -3.62 0.07
CA ALA A 58 15.43 -3.47 -1.38
C ALA A 58 14.14 -2.88 -1.91
N ASN A 59 14.27 -2.07 -2.96
CA ASN A 59 13.17 -1.49 -3.71
C ASN A 59 13.20 -2.05 -5.13
N ILE A 60 12.03 -2.18 -5.77
CA ILE A 60 12.01 -2.49 -7.20
C ILE A 60 12.32 -1.24 -8.02
N LYS A 61 12.89 -1.42 -9.21
CA LYS A 61 12.91 -0.35 -10.22
C LYS A 61 11.53 -0.24 -10.87
N LEU A 62 10.89 0.91 -10.84
CA LEU A 62 9.58 1.14 -11.45
C LEU A 62 9.72 1.42 -12.95
N THR A 63 10.01 0.34 -13.69
CA THR A 63 10.03 0.30 -15.16
C THR A 63 8.62 0.09 -15.71
N ALA A 64 8.42 0.36 -17.00
CA ALA A 64 7.15 0.08 -17.68
C ALA A 64 6.76 -1.42 -17.60
N GLN A 65 7.74 -2.33 -17.68
CA GLN A 65 7.52 -3.77 -17.54
C GLN A 65 7.03 -4.12 -16.13
N ASN A 66 7.72 -3.65 -15.09
CA ASN A 66 7.33 -3.94 -13.71
C ASN A 66 5.95 -3.35 -13.38
N LEU A 67 5.65 -2.15 -13.88
CA LEU A 67 4.31 -1.56 -13.73
C LEU A 67 3.23 -2.40 -14.41
N ARG A 68 3.47 -2.95 -15.61
CA ARG A 68 2.53 -3.87 -16.28
C ARG A 68 2.30 -5.13 -15.46
N ILE A 69 3.35 -5.73 -14.90
CA ILE A 69 3.23 -6.92 -14.05
C ILE A 69 2.39 -6.62 -12.81
N LEU A 70 2.67 -5.50 -12.11
CA LEU A 70 1.91 -5.06 -10.95
C LEU A 70 0.41 -4.90 -11.28
N LYS A 71 0.09 -4.19 -12.36
CA LYS A 71 -1.30 -3.99 -12.80
C LYS A 71 -2.00 -5.31 -13.11
N ARG A 72 -1.35 -6.18 -13.88
CA ARG A 72 -1.89 -7.51 -14.25
C ARG A 72 -2.18 -8.35 -13.00
N ILE A 73 -1.26 -8.40 -12.04
CA ILE A 73 -1.43 -9.20 -10.82
C ILE A 73 -2.50 -8.59 -9.91
N ASN A 74 -2.55 -7.27 -9.77
CA ASN A 74 -3.59 -6.61 -8.99
C ASN A 74 -4.98 -6.96 -9.52
N GLN A 75 -5.20 -6.80 -10.83
CA GLN A 75 -6.46 -7.13 -11.50
C GLN A 75 -6.78 -8.62 -11.44
N LYS A 76 -5.79 -9.50 -11.68
CA LYS A 76 -5.96 -10.95 -11.59
C LYS A 76 -6.47 -11.36 -10.21
N ALA A 77 -5.84 -10.88 -9.14
CA ALA A 77 -6.27 -11.20 -7.78
C ALA A 77 -7.65 -10.61 -7.47
N ASN A 78 -7.91 -9.36 -7.87
CA ASN A 78 -9.21 -8.71 -7.64
C ASN A 78 -10.36 -9.44 -8.34
N ASN A 79 -10.12 -10.03 -9.52
CA ASN A 79 -11.13 -10.78 -10.26
C ASN A 79 -11.27 -12.25 -9.83
N ALA A 80 -10.22 -12.84 -9.25
CA ALA A 80 -10.19 -14.26 -8.89
C ALA A 80 -10.84 -14.58 -7.53
N ILE A 81 -11.06 -13.57 -6.70
CA ILE A 81 -11.55 -13.74 -5.33
C ILE A 81 -12.92 -13.06 -5.23
N LYS A 82 -13.90 -13.78 -4.69
CA LYS A 82 -15.21 -13.24 -4.30
C LYS A 82 -15.11 -12.66 -2.88
N PRO A 83 -15.54 -11.41 -2.66
CA PRO A 83 -15.50 -10.79 -1.34
C PRO A 83 -16.46 -11.50 -0.37
N VAL A 84 -15.94 -11.96 0.75
CA VAL A 84 -16.69 -12.61 1.84
C VAL A 84 -16.04 -12.23 3.18
N SER A 85 -16.84 -11.90 4.20
CA SER A 85 -16.34 -11.55 5.53
C SER A 85 -15.71 -12.76 6.24
N ASN A 86 -14.86 -12.51 7.25
CA ASN A 86 -14.32 -13.60 8.09
C ASN A 86 -15.42 -14.47 8.71
N PHE A 87 -16.49 -13.83 9.18
CA PHE A 87 -17.57 -14.53 9.85
C PHE A 87 -18.34 -15.41 8.87
N ASP A 88 -18.66 -14.90 7.68
CA ASP A 88 -19.37 -15.68 6.66
C ASP A 88 -18.50 -16.80 6.06
N HIS A 89 -17.18 -16.62 6.04
CA HIS A 89 -16.27 -17.62 5.47
C HIS A 89 -15.86 -18.70 6.48
N TRP A 90 -15.48 -18.31 7.69
CA TRP A 90 -14.89 -19.21 8.70
C TRP A 90 -15.65 -19.24 10.03
N GLY A 91 -16.79 -18.54 10.16
CA GLY A 91 -17.58 -18.50 11.39
C GLY A 91 -16.91 -17.76 12.56
N THR A 92 -15.89 -16.94 12.28
CA THR A 92 -15.13 -16.23 13.30
C THR A 92 -15.06 -14.73 13.03
N MET A 93 -15.09 -13.93 14.09
CA MET A 93 -14.83 -12.49 14.01
C MET A 93 -13.32 -12.18 14.04
N ALA A 94 -12.48 -13.14 14.41
CA ALA A 94 -11.04 -12.96 14.44
C ALA A 94 -10.47 -12.87 13.02
N ASP A 95 -9.41 -12.08 12.87
CA ASP A 95 -8.72 -11.92 11.60
C ASP A 95 -8.11 -13.25 11.13
N HIS A 96 -8.69 -13.85 10.08
CA HIS A 96 -8.18 -15.05 9.46
C HIS A 96 -7.41 -14.71 8.18
N TRP A 97 -6.09 -14.86 8.21
CA TRP A 97 -5.22 -14.59 7.07
C TRP A 97 -4.86 -15.92 6.39
N ASP A 98 -5.08 -16.03 5.08
CA ASP A 98 -4.75 -17.22 4.29
C ASP A 98 -4.68 -16.90 2.78
N TYR A 99 -4.43 -17.92 1.96
CA TYR A 99 -4.60 -17.88 0.52
C TYR A 99 -6.04 -18.24 0.10
N PRO A 100 -6.53 -17.69 -1.03
CA PRO A 100 -7.89 -17.92 -1.52
C PRO A 100 -8.03 -19.31 -2.17
N VAL A 101 -7.92 -20.38 -1.38
CA VAL A 101 -7.95 -21.77 -1.88
C VAL A 101 -9.30 -22.15 -2.51
N ASP A 102 -10.39 -21.50 -2.09
CA ASP A 102 -11.75 -21.67 -2.58
C ASP A 102 -12.27 -20.44 -3.34
N GLY A 103 -11.37 -19.51 -3.69
CA GLY A 103 -11.70 -18.28 -4.41
C GLY A 103 -12.52 -17.27 -3.59
N LYS A 104 -12.50 -17.33 -2.25
CA LYS A 104 -13.21 -16.38 -1.38
C LYS A 104 -12.26 -15.74 -0.37
N GLY A 105 -12.68 -14.59 0.16
CA GLY A 105 -12.00 -13.91 1.25
C GLY A 105 -12.25 -12.40 1.25
N ASP A 106 -11.62 -11.70 2.18
CA ASP A 106 -11.63 -10.25 2.33
C ASP A 106 -10.21 -9.68 2.15
N CYS A 107 -10.00 -8.40 2.52
CA CYS A 107 -8.82 -7.60 2.21
C CYS A 107 -7.46 -8.29 2.39
N LYS A 108 -7.22 -8.95 3.53
CA LYS A 108 -5.94 -9.63 3.81
C LYS A 108 -5.67 -10.82 2.89
N ILE A 109 -6.71 -11.52 2.44
CA ILE A 109 -6.60 -12.64 1.48
C ILE A 109 -6.16 -12.10 0.11
N TYR A 110 -6.77 -11.00 -0.35
CA TYR A 110 -6.34 -10.34 -1.59
C TYR A 110 -4.89 -9.85 -1.50
N ALA A 111 -4.53 -9.17 -0.42
CA ALA A 111 -3.19 -8.62 -0.24
C ALA A 111 -2.12 -9.73 -0.18
N LEU A 112 -2.37 -10.82 0.56
CA LEU A 112 -1.48 -11.98 0.62
C LEU A 112 -1.36 -12.67 -0.74
N TYR A 113 -2.46 -12.83 -1.46
CA TYR A 113 -2.44 -13.49 -2.76
C TYR A 113 -1.67 -12.66 -3.81
N LYS A 114 -1.86 -11.34 -3.83
CA LYS A 114 -1.05 -10.43 -4.67
C LYS A 114 0.43 -10.53 -4.34
N ARG A 115 0.77 -10.55 -3.05
CA ARG A 115 2.15 -10.71 -2.58
C ARG A 115 2.75 -12.03 -3.08
N LYS A 116 2.03 -13.15 -2.93
CA LYS A 116 2.45 -14.46 -3.42
C LYS A 116 2.71 -14.45 -4.93
N LEU A 117 1.76 -13.97 -5.73
CA LEU A 117 1.89 -13.92 -7.19
C LEU A 117 3.06 -13.03 -7.63
N LEU A 118 3.35 -11.95 -6.91
CA LEU A 118 4.50 -11.09 -7.21
C LEU A 118 5.83 -11.76 -6.85
N LEU A 119 5.90 -12.50 -5.73
CA LEU A 119 7.06 -13.32 -5.39
C LEU A 119 7.33 -14.37 -6.47
N GLU A 120 6.28 -15.07 -6.92
CA GLU A 120 6.36 -16.03 -8.02
C GLU A 120 6.79 -15.38 -9.35
N ALA A 121 6.48 -14.10 -9.54
CA ALA A 121 6.94 -13.30 -10.68
C ALA A 121 8.38 -12.74 -10.51
N GLY A 122 9.09 -13.13 -9.44
CA GLY A 122 10.49 -12.75 -9.20
C GLY A 122 10.68 -11.40 -8.50
N PHE A 123 9.62 -10.79 -7.96
CA PHE A 123 9.76 -9.54 -7.20
C PHE A 123 10.40 -9.85 -5.84
N PRO A 124 11.33 -8.99 -5.35
CA PRO A 124 11.98 -9.22 -4.08
C PRO A 124 11.00 -9.06 -2.92
N ARG A 125 11.02 -10.01 -1.97
CA ARG A 125 10.13 -9.98 -0.80
C ARG A 125 10.28 -8.70 0.04
N GLN A 126 11.47 -8.09 0.05
CA GLN A 126 11.73 -6.86 0.80
C GLN A 126 10.97 -5.65 0.25
N ALA A 127 10.42 -5.76 -0.96
CA ALA A 127 9.61 -4.72 -1.56
C ALA A 127 8.10 -5.00 -1.46
N LEU A 128 7.66 -6.14 -0.94
CA LEU A 128 6.26 -6.57 -0.95
C LEU A 128 5.73 -6.72 0.49
N LEU A 129 5.16 -5.63 1.00
CA LEU A 129 4.94 -5.45 2.43
C LEU A 129 3.46 -5.41 2.76
N MET A 130 3.02 -6.37 3.58
CA MET A 130 1.68 -6.33 4.17
C MET A 130 1.56 -5.06 5.02
N THR A 131 0.46 -4.34 4.86
CA THR A 131 0.26 -3.02 5.47
C THR A 131 -1.16 -2.89 5.97
N VAL A 132 -1.31 -2.42 7.21
CA VAL A 132 -2.59 -2.15 7.86
C VAL A 132 -2.86 -0.65 7.81
N VAL A 133 -4.04 -0.29 7.33
CA VAL A 133 -4.52 1.09 7.21
C VAL A 133 -5.91 1.24 7.82
N ARG A 134 -6.35 2.48 8.02
CA ARG A 134 -7.76 2.84 8.05
C ARG A 134 -8.14 3.36 6.66
N ASP A 135 -9.21 2.83 6.09
CA ASP A 135 -9.67 3.24 4.76
C ASP A 135 -10.38 4.61 4.79
N LEU A 136 -11.12 4.95 3.72
CA LEU A 136 -11.83 6.23 3.63
C LEU A 136 -13.06 6.31 4.53
N ASP A 137 -13.61 5.15 4.93
CA ASP A 137 -14.73 5.03 5.85
C ASP A 137 -14.26 4.82 7.30
N ASN A 138 -12.94 4.94 7.53
CA ASN A 138 -12.25 4.73 8.80
C ASN A 138 -12.30 3.28 9.33
N GLU A 139 -12.59 2.32 8.44
CA GLU A 139 -12.59 0.90 8.77
C GLU A 139 -11.18 0.31 8.70
N GLY A 140 -10.94 -0.75 9.47
CA GLY A 140 -9.67 -1.48 9.44
C GLY A 140 -9.48 -2.20 8.11
N HIS A 141 -8.38 -1.94 7.41
CA HIS A 141 -8.14 -2.49 6.08
C HIS A 141 -6.70 -2.98 5.89
N THR A 142 -6.52 -4.05 5.14
CA THR A 142 -5.20 -4.62 4.82
C THR A 142 -4.94 -4.54 3.33
N ILE A 143 -3.81 -3.92 2.98
CA ILE A 143 -3.37 -3.72 1.58
C ILE A 143 -1.96 -4.29 1.38
N LEU A 144 -1.54 -4.35 0.12
CA LEU A 144 -0.14 -4.60 -0.23
C LEU A 144 0.55 -3.29 -0.60
N THR A 145 1.59 -2.92 0.15
CA THR A 145 2.50 -1.84 -0.21
C THR A 145 3.68 -2.39 -1.00
N VAL A 146 3.97 -1.78 -2.14
CA VAL A 146 5.11 -2.12 -3.00
C VAL A 146 6.16 -1.00 -2.95
N LYS A 147 7.34 -1.30 -2.43
CA LYS A 147 8.48 -0.37 -2.35
C LYS A 147 9.14 -0.23 -3.72
N THR A 148 9.19 0.99 -4.25
CA THR A 148 9.85 1.27 -5.54
C THR A 148 10.90 2.36 -5.42
N ASP A 149 11.77 2.48 -6.42
CA ASP A 149 12.72 3.58 -6.58
C ASP A 149 12.05 4.95 -6.86
N LYS A 150 10.74 4.97 -7.06
CA LYS A 150 9.91 6.17 -7.27
C LYS A 150 8.86 6.38 -6.16
N GLY A 151 9.07 5.79 -5.00
CA GLY A 151 8.14 5.86 -3.86
C GLY A 151 7.24 4.63 -3.73
N ASP A 152 6.27 4.71 -2.82
CA ASP A 152 5.46 3.56 -2.43
C ASP A 152 4.17 3.49 -3.24
N LEU A 153 3.90 2.32 -3.80
CA LEU A 153 2.66 2.00 -4.51
C LEU A 153 1.76 1.12 -3.67
N VAL A 154 0.45 1.31 -3.80
CA VAL A 154 -0.58 0.56 -3.10
C VAL A 154 -1.35 -0.30 -4.09
N LEU A 155 -1.43 -1.60 -3.78
CA LEU A 155 -2.28 -2.57 -4.46
C LEU A 155 -3.43 -2.95 -3.52
N ASP A 156 -4.65 -2.65 -3.94
CA ASP A 156 -5.87 -2.75 -3.11
C ASP A 156 -6.95 -3.58 -3.81
N ASN A 157 -7.82 -4.25 -3.05
CA ASN A 157 -9.01 -4.93 -3.55
C ASN A 157 -10.22 -4.00 -3.69
N LEU A 158 -10.27 -2.88 -2.96
CA LEU A 158 -11.36 -1.90 -3.07
C LEU A 158 -11.34 -1.15 -4.41
N VAL A 159 -10.16 -0.98 -5.01
CA VAL A 159 -9.98 -0.34 -6.32
C VAL A 159 -8.92 -1.05 -7.16
N ASN A 160 -9.16 -1.16 -8.47
CA ASN A 160 -8.20 -1.78 -9.40
C ASN A 160 -7.01 -0.88 -9.75
N GLU A 161 -7.17 0.43 -9.59
CA GLU A 161 -6.14 1.41 -9.84
C GLU A 161 -5.01 1.28 -8.80
N ILE A 162 -3.77 1.14 -9.28
CA ILE A 162 -2.58 1.22 -8.41
C ILE A 162 -2.26 2.68 -8.16
N ARG A 163 -2.23 3.06 -6.88
CA ARG A 163 -2.04 4.46 -6.46
C ARG A 163 -0.72 4.63 -5.69
N PRO A 164 -0.06 5.78 -5.81
CA PRO A 164 0.92 6.20 -4.81
C PRO A 164 0.29 6.23 -3.42
N TRP A 165 1.01 5.83 -2.39
CA TRP A 165 0.49 5.78 -1.02
C TRP A 165 -0.09 7.15 -0.57
N ASN A 166 0.56 8.25 -0.99
CA ASN A 166 0.17 9.63 -0.68
C ASN A 166 -0.94 10.21 -1.57
N ALA A 167 -1.62 9.37 -2.34
CA ALA A 167 -2.81 9.73 -3.13
C ALA A 167 -4.01 8.81 -2.82
N THR A 168 -3.93 8.00 -1.75
CA THR A 168 -5.00 7.08 -1.36
C THR A 168 -6.05 7.74 -0.47
N GLY A 169 -5.65 8.72 0.35
CA GLY A 169 -6.51 9.26 1.41
C GLY A 169 -6.53 8.44 2.70
N TYR A 170 -5.99 7.22 2.69
CA TYR A 170 -5.98 6.31 3.83
C TYR A 170 -5.10 6.81 4.97
N TYR A 171 -5.41 6.37 6.19
CA TYR A 171 -4.51 6.54 7.33
C TYR A 171 -3.67 5.28 7.52
N PHE A 172 -2.36 5.37 7.27
CA PHE A 172 -1.45 4.24 7.39
C PHE A 172 -1.07 4.03 8.85
N VAL A 173 -1.38 2.85 9.39
CA VAL A 173 -1.12 2.52 10.79
C VAL A 173 0.26 1.89 10.92
N LYS A 174 0.48 0.78 10.22
CA LYS A 174 1.71 -0.02 10.33
C LYS A 174 1.94 -0.91 9.12
N ARG A 175 3.18 -1.35 8.91
CA ARG A 175 3.55 -2.29 7.85
C ARG A 175 4.65 -3.25 8.28
N GLN A 176 4.81 -4.33 7.53
CA GLN A 176 6.02 -5.15 7.62
C GLN A 176 7.27 -4.32 7.35
N SER A 177 8.36 -4.63 8.06
CA SER A 177 9.69 -4.14 7.73
C SER A 177 10.17 -4.75 6.40
N GLN A 178 11.09 -4.08 5.71
CA GLN A 178 11.66 -4.63 4.46
C GLN A 178 12.54 -5.87 4.74
N GLN A 179 13.22 -5.88 5.88
CA GLN A 179 14.24 -6.87 6.19
C GLN A 179 13.65 -8.19 6.66
N ASN A 180 12.67 -8.14 7.56
CA ASN A 180 12.06 -9.31 8.19
C ASN A 180 10.53 -9.21 8.16
N PRO A 181 9.80 -10.15 7.54
CA PRO A 181 8.35 -10.08 7.44
C PRO A 181 7.63 -10.27 8.80
N ASN A 182 8.35 -10.75 9.83
CA ASN A 182 7.83 -10.90 11.19
C ASN A 182 8.06 -9.66 12.06
N THR A 183 8.80 -8.67 11.56
CA THR A 183 8.98 -7.38 12.23
C THR A 183 8.07 -6.36 11.58
N TRP A 184 7.29 -5.65 12.40
CA TRP A 184 6.38 -4.59 11.93
C TRP A 184 6.83 -3.24 12.49
N VAL A 185 6.66 -2.20 11.68
CA VAL A 185 7.02 -0.81 12.01
C VAL A 185 5.79 0.08 11.91
N SER A 186 5.71 1.10 12.77
CA SER A 186 4.64 2.10 12.71
C SER A 186 4.83 3.04 11.52
N ILE A 187 3.72 3.56 10.99
CA ILE A 187 3.71 4.66 10.00
C ILE A 187 2.97 5.85 10.59
N ASN A 188 1.74 5.63 11.08
CA ASN A 188 0.88 6.64 11.71
C ASN A 188 0.75 7.94 10.91
N GLN A 189 0.57 7.83 9.59
CA GLN A 189 0.56 8.96 8.66
C GLN A 189 -0.59 8.84 7.64
N ARG A 190 -1.22 9.97 7.30
CA ARG A 190 -2.24 10.00 6.25
C ARG A 190 -1.59 10.08 4.86
N GLY A 191 -2.03 9.21 3.95
CA GLY A 191 -1.61 9.11 2.57
C GLY A 191 -2.23 10.19 1.67
N GLY A 192 -2.15 11.45 2.08
CA GLY A 192 -2.63 12.61 1.32
C GLY A 192 -4.15 12.66 1.12
N THR A 193 -4.60 13.31 0.04
CA THR A 193 -6.01 13.36 -0.37
C THR A 193 -6.24 12.41 -1.54
N SER A 194 -7.37 11.69 -1.55
CA SER A 194 -7.78 10.90 -2.70
C SER A 194 -8.06 11.85 -3.87
N LYS A 195 -7.19 11.84 -4.89
CA LYS A 195 -7.54 12.48 -6.16
C LYS A 195 -8.58 11.58 -6.82
N ARG A 196 -9.87 11.91 -6.66
CA ARG A 196 -10.89 11.48 -7.61
C ARG A 196 -10.46 12.10 -8.94
N LEU A 197 -9.93 11.30 -9.87
CA LEU A 197 -9.75 11.75 -11.24
C LEU A 197 -11.17 12.02 -11.76
N SER A 198 -11.56 13.30 -11.80
CA SER A 198 -12.82 13.71 -12.39
C SER A 198 -12.90 13.16 -13.82
N PRO A 199 -14.01 12.55 -14.24
CA PRO A 199 -14.21 12.27 -15.65
C PRO A 199 -14.27 13.62 -16.38
N SER A 200 -13.40 13.79 -17.37
CA SER A 200 -13.56 14.83 -18.39
C SER A 200 -14.70 14.44 -19.31
#